data_AF-A0A2Z6NH83-F1
#
_entry.id   AF-A0A2Z6NH83-F1
#
_cell.length_a   1.000
_cell.length_b   1.000
_cell.length_c   1.000
_cell.angle_alpha   90.00
_cell.angle_beta   90.00
_cell.angle_gamma   90.00
#
_symmetry.space_group_name_H-M   'P 1'
#
loop_
_entity.id
_entity.type
_entity.pdbx_description
1 polymer ?
#
loop_
_entity_poly.entity_id
_entity_poly.type
_entity_poly.pdbx_seq_one_letter_code
_entity_poly.pdbx_strand_id
1 'polypeptide(L)'
;MARTKTTIPTLTWISFYHMLLLSFSVTVQLIPGHEPFKAIPIYQLLLAQATCFEIFFVLAFLRAVPNRDTELEFEFFSLMLGNMIMASLMAGMVDYIMAVFAFTFWFVAIMIGTYLFMSQPDQAANSATVLVNRLKDETNALLKTVDDLDKWYANP
;
A
#
# COMPACT_ATOMS: atom_id res chain seq x y z
N MET A 1 -17.05 11.45 -20.92
CA MET A 1 -16.52 10.11 -20.61
C MET A 1 -16.82 9.82 -19.15
N ALA A 2 -17.65 8.83 -18.85
CA ALA A 2 -17.94 8.45 -17.47
C ALA A 2 -16.65 7.94 -16.82
N ARG A 3 -16.12 8.66 -15.82
CA ARG A 3 -15.00 8.19 -14.99
C ARG A 3 -15.54 6.98 -14.23
N THR A 4 -15.15 5.77 -14.63
CA THR A 4 -15.57 4.54 -13.96
C THR A 4 -15.13 4.64 -12.51
N LYS A 5 -16.10 4.77 -11.60
CA LYS A 5 -15.85 5.00 -10.17
C LYS A 5 -15.33 3.70 -9.57
N THR A 6 -14.09 3.68 -9.15
CA THR A 6 -13.47 2.51 -8.51
C THR A 6 -13.80 2.52 -7.01
N THR A 7 -14.26 1.41 -6.46
CA THR A 7 -14.61 1.27 -5.04
C THR A 7 -13.40 0.80 -4.22
N ILE A 8 -13.34 1.09 -2.92
CA ILE A 8 -12.26 0.61 -2.03
C ILE A 8 -12.05 -0.91 -2.13
N PRO A 9 -13.10 -1.77 -2.12
CA PRO A 9 -12.90 -3.21 -2.32
C PRO A 9 -12.16 -3.57 -3.62
N THR A 10 -12.37 -2.79 -4.68
CA THR A 10 -11.66 -3.01 -5.96
C THR A 10 -10.20 -2.62 -5.85
N LEU A 11 -9.88 -1.53 -5.14
CA LEU A 11 -8.51 -1.12 -4.84
C LEU A 11 -7.79 -2.11 -3.93
N THR A 12 -8.47 -2.65 -2.92
CA THR A 12 -7.94 -3.71 -2.06
C THR A 12 -7.66 -4.98 -2.84
N TRP A 13 -8.57 -5.37 -3.74
CA TRP A 13 -8.41 -6.52 -4.61
C TRP A 13 -7.22 -6.37 -5.57
N ILE A 14 -7.10 -5.18 -6.18
CA ILE A 14 -5.95 -4.80 -7.01
C ILE A 14 -4.67 -4.89 -6.16
N SER A 15 -4.66 -4.34 -4.94
CA SER A 15 -3.51 -4.34 -4.00
C SER A 15 -3.06 -5.76 -3.64
N PHE A 16 -4.02 -6.65 -3.38
CA PHE A 16 -3.73 -8.06 -3.10
C PHE A 16 -3.00 -8.74 -4.27
N TYR A 17 -3.43 -8.52 -5.51
CA TYR A 17 -2.76 -9.11 -6.68
C TYR A 17 -1.34 -8.59 -6.88
N HIS A 18 -1.11 -7.30 -6.62
CA HIS A 18 0.23 -6.73 -6.67
C HIS A 18 1.16 -7.36 -5.65
N MET A 19 0.70 -7.48 -4.40
CA MET A 19 1.47 -8.15 -3.34
C MET A 19 1.75 -9.62 -3.66
N LEU A 20 0.81 -10.32 -4.29
CA LEU A 20 0.97 -11.72 -4.68
C LEU A 20 2.04 -11.87 -5.78
N LEU A 21 2.05 -10.98 -6.77
CA LEU A 21 3.04 -10.99 -7.86
C LEU A 21 4.44 -10.60 -7.37
N LEU A 22 4.55 -9.58 -6.53
CA LEU A 22 5.82 -9.22 -5.88
C LEU A 22 6.36 -10.36 -5.02
N SER A 23 5.50 -10.96 -4.19
CA SER A 23 5.84 -12.12 -3.37
C SER A 23 6.38 -13.27 -4.22
N PHE A 24 5.73 -13.56 -5.35
CA PHE A 24 6.21 -14.57 -6.30
C PHE A 24 7.60 -14.21 -6.84
N SER A 25 7.80 -12.97 -7.29
CA SER A 25 9.10 -12.48 -7.79
C SER A 25 10.22 -12.53 -6.75
N VAL A 26 9.94 -12.22 -5.48
CA VAL A 26 10.90 -12.34 -4.38
C VAL A 26 11.20 -13.80 -4.08
N THR A 27 10.17 -14.65 -4.05
CA THR A 27 10.30 -16.09 -3.76
C THR A 27 11.17 -16.80 -4.79
N VAL A 28 10.98 -16.52 -6.08
CA VAL A 28 11.82 -17.06 -7.16
C VAL A 28 13.30 -16.70 -6.98
N GLN A 29 13.60 -15.55 -6.38
CA GLN A 29 14.98 -15.08 -6.18
C GLN A 29 15.62 -15.63 -4.90
N LEU A 30 14.83 -15.88 -3.86
CA LEU A 30 15.32 -16.35 -2.56
C LEU A 30 15.36 -17.88 -2.43
N ILE A 31 14.62 -18.65 -3.24
CA ILE A 31 14.65 -20.12 -3.15
C ILE A 31 16.05 -20.66 -3.54
N PRO A 32 16.71 -21.43 -2.66
CA PRO A 32 17.96 -22.11 -2.99
C PRO A 32 17.71 -23.23 -4.01
N GLY A 33 18.55 -23.32 -5.06
CA GLY A 33 18.43 -24.31 -6.14
C GLY A 33 18.03 -23.75 -7.51
N HIS A 34 17.68 -22.47 -7.61
CA HIS A 34 17.32 -21.78 -8.86
C HIS A 34 18.47 -20.95 -9.47
N GLU A 35 19.69 -21.49 -9.49
CA GLU A 35 20.85 -20.85 -10.11
C GLU A 35 20.63 -20.38 -11.57
N PRO A 36 19.83 -21.06 -12.42
CA PRO A 36 19.53 -20.57 -13.76
C PRO A 36 18.78 -19.23 -13.77
N PHE A 37 17.93 -18.95 -12.77
CA PHE A 37 17.19 -17.69 -12.67
C PHE A 37 18.05 -16.53 -12.12
N LYS A 38 19.18 -16.85 -11.50
CA LYS A 38 20.21 -15.89 -11.06
C LYS A 38 21.21 -15.55 -12.17
N ALA A 39 21.10 -16.20 -13.34
CA ALA A 39 21.92 -15.88 -14.49
C ALA A 39 21.62 -14.46 -15.01
N ILE A 40 22.66 -13.73 -15.41
CA ILE A 40 22.64 -12.28 -15.56
C ILE A 40 21.73 -11.70 -16.66
N PRO A 41 21.17 -12.42 -17.67
CA PRO A 41 20.06 -11.80 -18.39
C PRO A 41 18.72 -12.00 -17.66
N ILE A 42 18.50 -13.14 -17.02
CA ILE A 42 17.20 -13.50 -16.43
C ILE A 42 16.94 -12.67 -15.16
N TYR A 43 17.96 -12.48 -14.33
CA TYR A 43 17.87 -11.62 -13.15
C TYR A 43 17.47 -10.18 -13.51
N GLN A 44 18.13 -9.58 -14.51
CA GLN A 44 17.82 -8.21 -14.94
C GLN A 44 16.44 -8.10 -15.60
N LEU A 45 16.00 -9.13 -16.33
CA LEU A 45 14.64 -9.20 -16.88
C LEU A 45 13.57 -9.27 -15.78
N LEU A 46 13.79 -10.07 -14.74
CA LEU A 46 12.87 -10.18 -13.60
C LEU A 46 12.78 -8.87 -12.82
N LEU A 47 13.91 -8.19 -12.59
CA LEU A 47 13.94 -6.87 -11.98
C LEU A 47 13.20 -5.84 -12.84
N ALA A 48 13.47 -5.78 -14.14
CA ALA A 48 12.78 -4.87 -15.05
C ALA A 48 11.27 -5.13 -15.10
N GLN A 49 10.86 -6.40 -15.09
CA GLN A 49 9.45 -6.78 -15.04
C GLN A 49 8.79 -6.33 -13.73
N ALA A 50 9.44 -6.54 -12.58
CA ALA A 50 8.96 -6.08 -11.28
C ALA A 50 8.81 -4.55 -11.24
N THR A 51 9.80 -3.80 -11.73
CA THR A 51 9.75 -2.34 -11.83
C THR A 51 8.61 -1.86 -12.73
N CYS A 52 8.44 -2.45 -13.91
CA CYS A 52 7.33 -2.11 -14.80
C CYS A 52 5.98 -2.40 -14.16
N PHE A 53 5.88 -3.49 -13.40
CA PHE A 53 4.66 -3.83 -12.67
C PHE A 53 4.35 -2.81 -11.58
N GLU A 54 5.35 -2.42 -10.79
CA GLU A 54 5.23 -1.35 -9.78
C GLU A 54 4.72 -0.04 -10.38
N ILE A 55 5.33 0.39 -11.50
CA ILE A 55 4.96 1.63 -12.18
C ILE A 55 3.51 1.57 -12.66
N PHE A 56 3.13 0.49 -13.34
CA PHE A 56 1.76 0.29 -13.80
C PHE A 56 0.77 0.32 -12.64
N PHE A 57 1.14 -0.31 -11.54
CA PHE A 57 0.26 -0.49 -10.39
C PHE A 57 -0.02 0.81 -9.65
N VAL A 58 1.03 1.59 -9.37
CA VAL A 58 0.91 2.94 -8.82
C VAL A 58 0.05 3.83 -9.72
N LEU A 59 0.23 3.79 -11.04
CA LEU A 59 -0.57 4.58 -11.98
C LEU A 59 -2.04 4.14 -11.99
N ALA A 60 -2.31 2.83 -11.94
CA ALA A 60 -3.66 2.29 -11.83
C ALA A 60 -4.33 2.74 -10.52
N PHE A 61 -3.56 2.75 -9.42
CA PHE A 61 -4.01 3.19 -8.10
C PHE A 61 -4.33 4.68 -8.08
N LEU A 62 -3.44 5.53 -8.61
CA LEU A 62 -3.64 6.98 -8.72
C LEU A 62 -4.80 7.35 -9.63
N ARG A 63 -5.09 6.54 -10.66
CA ARG A 63 -6.22 6.76 -11.56
C ARG A 63 -7.56 6.39 -10.92
N ALA A 64 -7.54 5.50 -9.95
CA ALA A 64 -8.69 4.95 -9.26
C ALA A 64 -9.07 5.75 -7.99
N VAL A 65 -9.01 7.09 -8.05
CA VAL A 65 -9.40 7.98 -6.94
C VAL A 65 -10.83 7.64 -6.47
N PRO A 66 -11.01 7.16 -5.22
CA PRO A 66 -12.34 6.80 -4.71
C PRO A 66 -13.26 8.02 -4.59
N ASN A 67 -14.56 7.74 -4.45
CA ASN A 67 -15.61 8.75 -4.35
C ASN A 67 -15.41 9.61 -3.09
N ARG A 68 -15.92 10.86 -3.13
CA ARG A 68 -15.70 11.98 -2.20
C ARG A 68 -16.17 11.80 -0.74
N ASP A 69 -16.23 10.59 -0.21
CA ASP A 69 -16.55 10.40 1.21
C ASP A 69 -15.25 10.52 2.02
N THR A 70 -15.23 11.44 2.99
CA THR A 70 -14.10 11.65 3.93
C THR A 70 -13.67 10.37 4.65
N GLU A 71 -14.57 9.38 4.75
CA GLU A 71 -14.28 8.08 5.32
C GLU A 71 -13.41 7.19 4.42
N LEU A 72 -13.50 7.37 3.10
CA LEU A 72 -12.76 6.59 2.08
C LEU A 72 -11.36 7.16 1.81
N GLU A 73 -11.11 8.42 2.18
CA GLU A 73 -9.78 9.05 2.07
C GLU A 73 -8.77 8.32 2.95
N PHE A 74 -9.13 8.05 4.21
CA PHE A 74 -8.26 7.32 5.14
C PHE A 74 -7.95 5.90 4.65
N GLU A 75 -8.97 5.18 4.16
CA GLU A 75 -8.80 3.83 3.63
C GLU A 75 -7.90 3.83 2.39
N PHE A 76 -8.07 4.80 1.50
CA PHE A 76 -7.23 4.98 0.31
C PHE A 76 -5.76 5.26 0.68
N PHE A 77 -5.51 6.19 1.60
CA PHE A 77 -4.16 6.50 2.07
C PHE A 77 -3.49 5.34 2.78
N SER A 78 -4.24 4.66 3.64
CA SER A 78 -3.73 3.49 4.37
C SER A 78 -3.36 2.37 3.40
N LEU A 79 -4.14 2.17 2.33
CA LEU A 79 -3.81 1.25 1.26
C LEU A 79 -2.55 1.66 0.47
N MET A 80 -2.39 2.95 0.14
CA MET A 80 -1.16 3.42 -0.53
C MET A 80 0.07 3.22 0.34
N LEU A 81 -0.01 3.59 1.62
CA LEU A 81 1.10 3.48 2.57
C LEU A 81 1.45 2.01 2.85
N GLY A 82 0.44 1.16 3.05
CA GLY A 82 0.63 -0.27 3.24
C GLY A 82 1.31 -0.92 2.03
N ASN A 83 0.88 -0.57 0.82
CA ASN A 83 1.52 -1.04 -0.41
C ASN A 83 2.96 -0.53 -0.53
N MET A 84 3.23 0.74 -0.23
CA MET A 84 4.58 1.29 -0.25
C MET A 84 5.53 0.52 0.67
N ILE A 85 5.12 0.28 1.93
CA ILE A 85 5.95 -0.40 2.93
C ILE A 85 6.22 -1.84 2.49
N MET A 86 5.18 -2.57 2.10
CA MET A 86 5.31 -3.97 1.70
C MET A 86 6.14 -4.13 0.42
N ALA A 87 5.91 -3.30 -0.59
CA ALA A 87 6.69 -3.29 -1.82
C ALA A 87 8.16 -2.95 -1.55
N SER A 88 8.44 -1.96 -0.70
CA SER A 88 9.81 -1.56 -0.35
C SER A 88 10.55 -2.65 0.43
N LEU A 89 9.87 -3.33 1.37
CA LEU A 89 10.44 -4.47 2.10
C LEU A 89 10.74 -5.64 1.17
N MET A 90 9.79 -6.00 0.29
CA MET A 90 9.95 -7.06 -0.70
C MET A 90 11.09 -6.76 -1.69
N ALA A 91 11.18 -5.52 -2.18
CA ALA A 91 12.29 -5.08 -3.02
C ALA A 91 13.63 -5.14 -2.27
N GLY A 92 13.67 -4.71 -1.01
CA GLY A 92 14.87 -4.72 -0.17
C GLY A 92 15.37 -6.13 0.19
N MET A 93 14.51 -7.14 0.18
CA MET A 93 14.92 -8.54 0.32
C MET A 93 15.71 -9.06 -0.89
N VAL A 94 15.58 -8.39 -2.04
CA VAL A 94 16.17 -8.80 -3.30
C VAL A 94 17.36 -7.89 -3.66
N ASP A 95 17.12 -6.59 -3.73
CA ASP A 95 18.09 -5.60 -4.17
C ASP A 95 17.81 -4.25 -3.50
N TYR A 96 18.82 -3.75 -2.77
CA TYR A 96 18.71 -2.49 -2.03
C TYR A 96 18.45 -1.28 -2.94
N ILE A 97 19.02 -1.26 -4.15
CA ILE A 97 18.83 -0.17 -5.10
C ILE A 97 17.36 -0.12 -5.55
N MET A 98 16.77 -1.29 -5.78
CA MET A 98 15.34 -1.40 -6.12
C MET A 98 14.43 -0.93 -4.99
N ALA A 99 14.82 -1.18 -3.73
CA ALA A 99 14.08 -0.68 -2.58
C ALA A 99 14.04 0.86 -2.55
N VAL A 100 15.17 1.51 -2.86
CA VAL A 100 15.24 2.98 -2.93
C VAL A 100 14.37 3.53 -4.07
N PHE A 101 14.37 2.88 -5.24
CA PHE A 101 13.50 3.27 -6.35
C PHE A 101 12.01 3.08 -6.02
N ALA A 102 11.63 1.92 -5.48
CA ALA A 102 10.26 1.62 -5.09
C ALA A 102 9.76 2.64 -4.05
N PHE A 103 10.55 2.90 -3.01
CA PHE A 103 10.23 3.88 -1.98
C PHE A 103 10.01 5.28 -2.56
N THR A 104 10.96 5.76 -3.38
CA THR A 104 10.88 7.10 -3.98
C THR A 104 9.65 7.23 -4.87
N PHE A 105 9.36 6.20 -5.66
CA PHE A 105 8.24 6.20 -6.61
C PHE A 105 6.88 6.19 -5.90
N TRP A 106 6.72 5.34 -4.88
CA TRP A 106 5.53 5.32 -4.03
C TRP A 106 5.37 6.61 -3.22
N PHE A 107 6.46 7.19 -2.72
CA PHE A 107 6.43 8.47 -2.01
C PHE A 107 5.89 9.59 -2.90
N VAL A 108 6.38 9.71 -4.13
CA VAL A 108 5.87 10.67 -5.12
C VAL A 108 4.39 10.41 -5.42
N ALA A 109 3.99 9.13 -5.55
CA ALA A 109 2.59 8.77 -5.76
C ALA A 109 1.69 9.21 -4.60
N ILE A 110 2.09 8.97 -3.35
CA ILE A 110 1.35 9.41 -2.17
C ILE A 110 1.21 10.93 -2.17
N MET A 111 2.27 11.68 -2.49
CA MET A 111 2.21 13.14 -2.59
C MET A 111 1.24 13.61 -3.67
N ILE A 112 1.25 12.98 -4.86
CA ILE A 112 0.32 13.30 -5.95
C ILE A 112 -1.12 12.92 -5.58
N GLY A 113 -1.33 11.74 -5.01
CA GLY A 113 -2.64 11.29 -4.53
C GLY A 113 -3.19 12.27 -3.50
N THR A 114 -2.37 12.66 -2.52
CA THR A 114 -2.71 13.66 -1.50
C THR A 114 -3.09 14.99 -2.11
N TYR A 115 -2.26 15.50 -3.01
CA TYR A 115 -2.54 16.76 -3.68
C TYR A 115 -3.85 16.72 -4.46
N LEU A 116 -4.12 15.64 -5.22
CA LEU A 116 -5.35 15.47 -5.98
C LEU A 116 -6.61 15.37 -5.11
N PHE A 117 -6.47 14.87 -3.88
CA PHE A 117 -7.53 14.88 -2.86
C PHE A 117 -7.71 16.28 -2.26
N MET A 118 -6.64 16.91 -1.78
CA MET A 118 -6.67 18.22 -1.10
C MET A 118 -7.01 19.38 -2.04
N SER A 119 -6.68 19.30 -3.32
CA SER A 119 -6.97 20.35 -4.32
C SER A 119 -8.46 20.43 -4.69
N GLN A 120 -9.32 19.59 -4.09
CA GLN A 120 -10.76 19.66 -4.26
C GLN A 120 -11.39 20.54 -3.14
N PRO A 121 -12.15 21.59 -3.49
CA PRO A 121 -12.37 22.78 -2.64
C PRO A 121 -13.17 22.57 -1.34
N ASP A 122 -13.74 21.40 -1.06
CA ASP A 122 -14.72 21.22 0.03
C ASP A 122 -14.22 20.43 1.27
N GLN A 123 -13.01 19.82 1.28
CA GLN A 123 -12.63 18.84 2.33
C GLN A 123 -11.31 19.06 3.09
N ALA A 124 -10.39 19.89 2.59
CA ALA A 124 -9.02 19.96 3.15
C ALA A 124 -8.93 20.38 4.64
N ALA A 125 -9.91 21.12 5.17
CA ALA A 125 -9.92 21.54 6.58
C ALA A 125 -10.58 20.52 7.52
N ASN A 126 -11.44 19.63 7.01
CA ASN A 126 -12.14 18.63 7.83
C ASN A 126 -11.40 17.29 7.87
N SER A 127 -10.70 16.90 6.80
CA SER A 127 -10.07 15.58 6.71
C SER A 127 -9.00 15.32 7.77
N ALA A 128 -8.09 16.28 8.04
CA ALA A 128 -7.04 16.10 9.05
C ALA A 128 -7.59 15.95 10.48
N THR A 129 -8.62 16.72 10.82
CA THR A 129 -9.26 16.68 12.14
C THR A 129 -10.07 15.39 12.31
N VAL A 130 -10.76 14.95 11.25
CA VAL A 130 -11.47 13.66 11.22
C VAL A 130 -10.49 12.48 11.34
N LEU A 131 -9.33 12.56 10.70
CA LEU A 131 -8.26 11.56 10.80
C LEU A 131 -7.76 11.38 12.24
N VAL A 132 -7.44 12.48 12.92
CA VAL A 132 -6.98 12.44 14.32
C VAL A 132 -8.06 11.87 15.24
N ASN A 133 -9.32 12.23 15.01
CA ASN A 133 -10.44 11.74 15.82
C ASN A 133 -10.67 10.23 15.62
N ARG A 134 -10.67 9.73 14.38
CA ARG A 134 -10.82 8.29 14.10
C ARG A 134 -9.67 7.45 14.68
N LEU A 135 -8.43 7.91 14.54
CA LEU A 135 -7.26 7.25 15.13
C LEU A 135 -7.37 7.15 16.66
N LYS A 136 -7.86 8.22 17.29
CA LYS A 136 -8.10 8.25 18.74
C LYS A 136 -9.19 7.26 19.15
N ASP A 137 -10.27 7.17 18.39
CA ASP A 137 -11.38 6.26 18.68
C ASP A 137 -10.97 4.79 18.55
N GLU A 138 -10.23 4.42 17.49
CA GLU A 138 -9.70 3.06 17.35
C GLU A 138 -8.67 2.70 18.42
N THR A 139 -7.81 3.64 18.81
CA THR A 139 -6.84 3.43 19.90
C THR A 139 -7.56 3.18 21.23
N ASN A 140 -8.64 3.92 21.49
CA ASN A 140 -9.46 3.72 22.69
C ASN A 140 -10.19 2.37 22.68
N ALA A 141 -10.68 1.92 21.52
CA ALA A 141 -11.32 0.62 21.37
C ALA A 141 -10.34 -0.53 21.61
N LEU A 142 -9.11 -0.41 21.10
CA LEU A 142 -8.02 -1.34 21.34
C LEU A 142 -7.64 -1.40 22.83
N LEU A 143 -7.46 -0.25 23.48
CA LEU A 143 -7.16 -0.19 24.91
C LEU A 143 -8.25 -0.86 25.76
N LYS A 144 -9.52 -0.65 25.43
CA LYS A 144 -10.63 -1.30 26.12
C LYS A 144 -10.60 -2.82 25.92
N THR A 145 -10.29 -3.29 24.72
CA THR A 145 -10.22 -4.72 24.41
C THR A 145 -9.07 -5.39 25.19
N VAL A 146 -7.94 -4.70 25.33
CA VAL A 146 -6.82 -5.17 26.18
C VAL A 146 -7.24 -5.23 27.65
N ASP A 147 -7.90 -4.19 28.17
CA ASP A 147 -8.37 -4.15 29.57
C ASP A 147 -9.43 -5.23 29.87
N ASP A 148 -10.31 -5.52 28.90
CA ASP A 148 -11.29 -6.60 29.00
C ASP A 148 -10.60 -7.99 28.94
N LEU A 149 -9.54 -8.15 28.14
CA LEU A 149 -8.72 -9.36 28.13
C LEU A 149 -7.99 -9.56 29.46
N ASP A 150 -7.36 -8.52 30.00
CA ASP A 150 -6.64 -8.58 31.27
C ASP A 150 -7.57 -8.96 32.43
N LYS A 151 -8.79 -8.42 32.46
CA LYS A 151 -9.83 -8.82 33.44
C LYS A 151 -10.27 -10.27 33.27
N TRP A 152 -10.36 -10.76 32.03
CA TRP A 152 -10.70 -12.16 31.75
C TRP A 152 -9.59 -13.11 32.21
N TYR A 153 -8.32 -12.78 31.99
CA TYR A 153 -7.18 -13.56 32.49
C TYR A 153 -6.99 -13.46 34.00
N ALA A 154 -7.41 -12.36 34.64
CA ALA A 154 -7.35 -12.17 36.09
C ALA A 154 -8.48 -12.90 36.85
N ASN A 155 -9.51 -13.39 36.17
CA ASN A 155 -10.60 -14.22 36.73
C ASN A 155 -10.84 -15.45 35.83
N PRO A 156 -10.00 -16.49 35.90
CA PRO A 156 -10.19 -17.74 35.15
C PRO A 156 -11.47 -18.51 35.55
#